data_AF-A0A531JVY5-F1
#
_entry.id   AF-A0A531JVY5-F1
#
_cell.length_a   1.000
_cell.length_b   1.000
_cell.length_c   1.000
_cell.angle_alpha   90.00
_cell.angle_beta   90.00
_cell.angle_gamma   90.00
#
_symmetry.space_group_name_H-M   'P 1'
#
loop_
_entity.id
_entity.type
_entity.pdbx_description
1 polymer ?
#
loop_
_entity_poly.entity_id
_entity_poly.type
_entity_poly.pdbx_seq_one_letter_code
_entity_poly.pdbx_strand_id
1 'polypeptide(L)'
;FMDRTPVFPIPGDGQFIRQPLYVGDLAAIITSSLEHRITGTYDISGLEQIHYGEMIRLVHTIVKPKARIVHLPYGVFWWLLFLYAKFNKNPPFTTYQLEALVIPETFPVIDWESIFDVRATPLRE
;
A
#
# COMPACT_ATOMS: atom_id res chain seq x y z
N PHE A 1 12.03 8.43 -0.88
CA PHE A 1 11.62 9.50 -1.83
C PHE A 1 11.25 10.78 -1.08
N MET A 2 10.35 10.72 -0.09
CA MET A 2 9.90 11.91 0.67
C MET A 2 11.01 12.73 1.35
N ASP A 3 12.18 12.14 1.67
CA ASP A 3 13.34 12.92 2.18
C ASP A 3 14.17 13.59 1.09
N ARG A 4 13.99 13.18 -0.17
CA ARG A 4 14.76 13.65 -1.33
C ARG A 4 13.99 14.68 -2.17
N THR A 5 12.71 14.91 -1.88
CA THR A 5 11.87 15.87 -2.61
C THR A 5 11.14 16.81 -1.65
N PRO A 6 10.83 18.06 -2.06
CA PRO A 6 10.10 19.01 -1.23
C PRO A 6 8.59 18.73 -1.17
N VAL A 7 8.07 17.93 -2.10
CA VAL A 7 6.64 17.65 -2.25
C VAL A 7 6.43 16.16 -2.48
N PHE A 8 5.36 15.63 -1.90
CA PHE A 8 4.81 14.32 -2.17
C PHE A 8 3.38 14.46 -2.74
N PRO A 9 3.19 14.21 -4.05
CA PRO A 9 1.88 14.33 -4.67
C PRO A 9 0.96 13.15 -4.35
N ILE A 10 -0.30 13.42 -4.04
CA ILE A 10 -1.39 12.43 -3.93
C ILE A 10 -2.38 12.69 -5.07
N PRO A 11 -2.75 11.68 -5.88
CA PRO A 11 -3.75 11.85 -6.93
C PRO A 11 -5.15 12.02 -6.35
N GLY A 12 -5.94 12.93 -6.91
CA GLY A 12 -7.32 13.17 -6.52
C GLY A 12 -7.43 13.58 -5.04
N ASP A 13 -8.39 12.97 -4.35
CA ASP A 13 -8.64 13.13 -2.91
C ASP A 13 -7.90 12.08 -2.04
N GLY A 14 -7.16 11.17 -2.67
CA GLY A 14 -6.46 10.08 -2.00
C GLY A 14 -7.38 8.99 -1.40
N GLN A 15 -8.68 8.99 -1.72
CA GLN A 15 -9.67 8.07 -1.19
C GLN A 15 -9.66 6.69 -1.88
N PHE A 16 -8.47 6.15 -2.12
CA PHE A 16 -8.29 4.82 -2.72
C PHE A 16 -8.14 3.79 -1.60
N ILE A 17 -9.02 2.80 -1.55
CA ILE A 17 -8.97 1.76 -0.52
C ILE A 17 -7.70 0.92 -0.68
N ARG A 18 -7.04 0.67 0.46
CA ARG A 18 -5.89 -0.22 0.62
C ARG A 18 -6.16 -1.20 1.76
N GLN A 19 -5.68 -2.42 1.59
CA GLN A 19 -5.83 -3.49 2.57
C GLN A 19 -4.44 -4.06 2.93
N PRO A 20 -3.65 -3.34 3.74
CA PRO A 20 -2.25 -3.70 4.02
C PRO A 20 -2.17 -4.98 4.85
N LEU A 21 -1.27 -5.88 4.44
CA LEU A 21 -0.90 -7.08 5.18
C LEU A 21 0.50 -6.90 5.76
N TYR A 22 0.66 -7.12 7.07
CA TYR A 22 1.98 -7.09 7.68
C TYR A 22 2.81 -8.30 7.22
N VAL A 23 4.04 -8.04 6.77
CA VAL A 23 4.92 -9.08 6.24
C VAL A 23 5.29 -10.13 7.29
N GLY A 24 5.35 -9.74 8.56
CA GLY A 24 5.61 -10.66 9.67
C GLY A 24 4.49 -11.68 9.85
N ASP A 25 3.23 -11.25 9.75
CA ASP A 25 2.06 -12.14 9.85
C ASP A 25 2.04 -13.13 8.69
N LEU A 26 2.33 -12.66 7.47
CA LEU A 26 2.43 -13.55 6.30
C LEU A 26 3.53 -14.60 6.49
N ALA A 27 4.70 -14.21 7.00
CA ALA A 27 5.78 -15.15 7.30
C ALA A 27 5.39 -16.16 8.40
N ALA A 28 4.67 -15.71 9.43
CA ALA A 28 4.14 -16.57 10.48
C ALA A 28 3.10 -17.58 9.94
N ILE A 29 2.21 -17.15 9.04
CA ILE A 29 1.23 -18.00 8.36
C ILE A 29 1.93 -19.10 7.55
N ILE A 30 2.97 -18.73 6.78
CA ILE A 30 3.77 -19.70 6.02
C ILE A 30 4.45 -20.70 6.98
N THR A 31 5.01 -20.22 8.09
CA THR A 31 5.66 -21.07 9.09
C THR A 31 4.67 -22.06 9.71
N SER A 32 3.52 -21.57 10.17
CA SER A 32 2.44 -22.40 10.72
C SER A 32 1.93 -23.43 9.71
N SER A 33 1.81 -23.04 8.44
CA SER A 33 1.41 -23.95 7.35
C SER A 33 2.36 -25.15 7.23
N LEU A 34 3.67 -24.91 7.37
CA LEU A 34 4.70 -25.94 7.30
C LEU A 34 4.69 -26.83 8.55
N GLU A 35 4.55 -26.25 9.74
CA GLU A 35 4.56 -26.97 11.02
C GLU A 35 3.34 -27.87 11.19
N HIS A 36 2.16 -27.35 10.86
CA HIS A 36 0.88 -28.06 11.00
C HIS A 36 0.48 -28.84 9.74
N ARG A 37 1.30 -28.80 8.68
CA ARG A 37 1.05 -29.47 7.38
C ARG A 37 -0.31 -29.10 6.79
N ILE A 38 -0.70 -27.83 6.92
CA ILE A 38 -1.94 -27.30 6.34
C ILE A 38 -1.85 -27.40 4.82
N THR A 39 -2.90 -27.88 4.17
CA THR A 39 -2.98 -28.01 2.70
C THR A 39 -4.22 -27.30 2.17
N GLY A 40 -4.12 -26.74 0.96
CA GLY A 40 -5.20 -26.00 0.31
C GLY A 40 -4.74 -24.68 -0.27
N THR A 41 -5.69 -23.92 -0.79
CA THR A 41 -5.49 -22.56 -1.30
C THR A 41 -6.27 -21.59 -0.43
N TYR A 42 -5.59 -20.59 0.12
CA TYR A 42 -6.15 -19.61 1.03
C TYR A 42 -5.78 -18.21 0.56
N ASP A 43 -6.78 -17.33 0.47
CA ASP A 43 -6.56 -15.92 0.18
C ASP A 43 -6.15 -15.20 1.46
N ILE A 44 -4.88 -14.81 1.55
CA ILE A 44 -4.35 -14.09 2.71
C ILE A 44 -4.36 -12.59 2.41
N SER A 45 -5.15 -11.83 3.17
CA SER A 45 -5.30 -10.38 3.04
C SER A 45 -5.24 -9.71 4.42
N GLY A 46 -4.89 -8.43 4.45
CA GLY A 46 -4.95 -7.63 5.66
C GLY A 46 -6.37 -7.55 6.23
N LEU A 47 -6.51 -7.49 7.55
CA LEU A 47 -7.84 -7.43 8.19
C LEU A 47 -8.41 -6.01 8.29
N GLU A 48 -7.57 -5.00 8.06
CA GLU A 48 -7.94 -3.58 8.11
C GLU A 48 -7.94 -2.96 6.71
N GLN A 49 -8.89 -2.05 6.47
CA GLN A 49 -8.93 -1.21 5.29
C GLN A 49 -8.61 0.24 5.66
N ILE A 50 -7.79 0.90 4.83
CA ILE A 50 -7.41 2.29 5.01
C ILE A 50 -7.37 3.00 3.65
N HIS A 51 -7.71 4.29 3.61
CA HIS A 51 -7.51 5.08 2.41
C HIS A 51 -6.02 5.38 2.20
N TYR A 52 -5.57 5.33 0.95
CA TYR A 52 -4.19 5.66 0.58
C TYR A 52 -3.72 7.00 1.16
N GLY A 53 -4.55 8.04 1.09
CA GLY A 53 -4.22 9.34 1.68
C GLY A 53 -3.98 9.29 3.19
N GLU A 54 -4.77 8.50 3.91
CA GLU A 54 -4.60 8.27 5.36
C GLU A 54 -3.34 7.45 5.65
N MET A 55 -3.04 6.43 4.84
CA MET A 55 -1.80 5.65 4.95
C MET A 55 -0.56 6.53 4.77
N ILE A 56 -0.56 7.41 3.77
CA ILE A 56 0.54 8.37 3.55
C ILE A 56 0.66 9.35 4.72
N ARG A 57 -0.46 9.83 5.28
CA ARG A 57 -0.46 10.67 6.48
C ARG A 57 0.10 9.95 7.72
N LEU A 58 -0.21 8.67 7.88
CA LEU A 58 0.34 7.83 8.95
C LEU A 58 1.87 7.73 8.83
N VAL A 59 2.38 7.38 7.65
CA VAL A 59 3.83 7.35 7.37
C VAL A 59 4.48 8.72 7.63
N HIS A 60 3.84 9.80 7.19
CA HIS A 60 4.34 11.17 7.39
C HIS A 60 4.46 11.53 8.87
N THR A 61 3.49 11.13 9.70
CA THR A 61 3.48 11.40 11.15
C THR A 61 4.60 10.67 11.88
N ILE A 62 4.93 9.45 11.44
CA ILE A 62 5.97 8.61 12.05
C ILE A 62 7.37 9.04 11.58
N VAL A 63 7.58 9.15 10.27
CA VAL A 63 8.90 9.42 9.66
C VAL A 63 9.28 10.90 9.75
N LYS A 64 8.29 11.81 9.79
CA LYS A 64 8.45 13.27 9.77
C LYS A 64 9.37 13.78 8.64
N PRO A 65 9.12 13.39 7.37
CA PRO A 65 9.95 13.80 6.26
C PRO A 65 9.77 15.30 5.93
N LYS A 66 10.73 15.87 5.19
CA LYS A 66 10.67 17.28 4.77
C LYS A 66 9.59 17.55 3.70
N ALA A 67 9.18 16.54 2.94
CA ALA A 67 8.18 16.68 1.90
C ALA A 67 6.82 17.12 2.45
N ARG A 68 6.17 18.06 1.77
CA ARG A 68 4.77 18.42 2.01
C ARG A 68 3.85 17.54 1.17
N ILE A 69 2.77 17.05 1.76
CA ILE A 69 1.72 16.31 1.05
C ILE A 69 0.86 17.30 0.26
N VAL A 70 0.69 17.10 -1.04
CA VAL A 70 -0.13 17.95 -1.92
C VAL A 70 -1.07 17.07 -2.74
N HIS A 71 -2.35 17.40 -2.76
CA HIS A 71 -3.33 16.75 -3.61
C HIS A 71 -3.30 17.38 -5.02
N LEU A 72 -3.25 16.54 -6.05
CA LEU A 72 -3.25 16.97 -7.44
C LEU A 72 -4.41 16.29 -8.19
N PRO A 73 -5.14 17.00 -9.06
CA PRO A 73 -6.11 16.35 -9.94
C PRO A 73 -5.45 15.22 -10.73
N TYR A 74 -6.12 14.08 -10.84
CA TYR A 74 -5.56 12.86 -11.44
C TYR A 74 -4.93 13.12 -12.82
N GLY A 75 -5.64 13.81 -13.70
CA GLY A 75 -5.15 14.11 -15.05
C GLY A 75 -3.87 14.95 -15.06
N VAL A 76 -3.74 15.91 -14.13
CA VAL A 76 -2.51 16.71 -14.00
C VAL A 76 -1.36 15.82 -13.56
N PHE A 77 -1.57 14.97 -12.57
CA PHE A 77 -0.52 14.07 -12.08
C PHE A 77 -0.10 13.06 -13.17
N TRP A 78 -1.06 12.48 -13.88
CA TRP A 78 -0.79 11.59 -15.02
C TRP A 78 0.06 12.29 -16.09
N TRP A 79 -0.30 13.53 -16.48
CA TRP A 79 0.47 14.32 -17.45
C TRP A 79 1.90 14.60 -17.00
N LEU A 80 2.09 14.93 -15.72
CA LEU A 80 3.42 15.15 -15.15
C LEU A 80 4.29 13.87 -15.22
N LEU A 81 3.73 12.72 -14.89
CA LEU A 81 4.43 11.43 -14.99
C LEU A 81 4.75 11.06 -16.45
N PHE A 82 3.81 11.29 -17.37
CA PHE A 82 3.99 11.06 -18.80
C PHE A 82 5.15 11.90 -19.36
N LEU A 83 5.16 13.21 -19.06
CA LEU A 83 6.25 14.09 -19.46
C LEU A 83 7.58 13.65 -18.85
N TYR A 84 7.58 13.32 -17.56
CA TYR A 84 8.79 12.89 -16.86
C TYR A 84 9.38 11.59 -17.43
N ALA A 85 8.54 10.61 -17.77
CA ALA A 85 8.95 9.35 -18.39
C ALA A 85 9.60 9.55 -19.77
N LYS A 86 9.28 10.64 -20.48
CA LYS A 86 9.94 10.98 -21.76
C LYS A 86 11.41 11.41 -21.58
N PHE A 87 11.75 11.99 -20.43
CA PHE A 87 13.10 12.48 -20.15
C PHE A 87 13.94 11.52 -19.29
N ASN A 88 13.30 10.68 -18.47
CA ASN A 88 13.98 9.72 -17.60
C ASN A 88 13.55 8.28 -17.92
N LYS A 89 14.52 7.43 -18.26
CA LYS A 89 14.30 6.01 -18.59
C LYS A 89 13.88 5.17 -17.38
N ASN A 90 14.17 5.60 -16.16
CA ASN A 90 13.83 4.91 -14.91
C ASN A 90 13.10 5.86 -13.96
N PRO A 91 11.83 6.23 -14.26
CA PRO A 91 11.08 7.08 -13.37
C PRO A 91 10.74 6.34 -12.06
N PRO A 92 10.73 7.03 -10.90
CA PRO A 92 10.40 6.40 -9.62
C PRO A 92 8.92 6.00 -9.53
N PHE A 93 8.08 6.58 -10.40
CA PHE A 93 6.65 6.31 -10.48
C PHE A 93 6.18 6.43 -11.95
N THR A 94 5.36 5.51 -12.44
CA THR A 94 4.87 5.49 -13.84
C THR A 94 3.38 5.80 -13.94
N THR A 95 2.90 6.14 -15.14
CA THR A 95 1.46 6.28 -15.41
C THR A 95 0.70 4.99 -15.15
N TYR A 96 1.29 3.82 -15.45
CA TYR A 96 0.70 2.52 -15.14
C TYR A 96 0.58 2.29 -13.62
N GLN A 97 1.60 2.67 -12.84
CA GLN A 97 1.53 2.59 -11.39
C GLN A 97 0.50 3.55 -10.81
N LEU A 98 0.31 4.73 -11.42
CA LEU A 98 -0.76 5.66 -11.06
C LEU A 98 -2.15 5.06 -11.32
N GLU A 99 -2.33 4.41 -12.46
CA GLU A 99 -3.59 3.72 -12.81
C GLU A 99 -3.88 2.56 -11.84
N ALA A 100 -2.87 1.74 -11.52
CA ALA A 100 -3.00 0.70 -10.51
C ALA A 100 -3.28 1.26 -9.10
N LEU A 101 -2.81 2.48 -8.82
CA LEU A 101 -3.00 3.12 -7.51
C LEU A 101 -4.46 3.54 -7.26
N VAL A 102 -5.24 3.80 -8.31
CA VAL A 102 -6.63 4.25 -8.13
C VAL A 102 -7.64 3.09 -8.08
N ILE A 103 -7.21 1.89 -8.48
CA ILE A 103 -8.03 0.69 -8.37
C ILE A 103 -8.15 0.33 -6.88
N PRO A 104 -9.38 0.20 -6.34
CA PRO A 104 -9.59 -0.24 -4.96
C PRO A 104 -8.96 -1.61 -4.73
N GLU A 105 -8.10 -1.69 -3.72
CA GLU A 105 -7.43 -2.93 -3.33
C GLU A 105 -8.25 -3.57 -2.20
N THR A 106 -9.31 -4.27 -2.57
CA THR A 106 -10.19 -5.04 -1.67
C THR A 106 -10.17 -6.51 -2.04
N PHE A 107 -9.89 -7.37 -1.07
CA PHE A 107 -9.80 -8.81 -1.23
C PHE A 107 -10.79 -9.53 -0.31
N PRO A 108 -11.15 -10.79 -0.61
CA PRO A 108 -11.85 -11.65 0.33
C PRO A 108 -11.10 -11.71 1.67
N VAL A 109 -11.85 -11.61 2.77
CA VAL A 109 -11.35 -11.79 4.12
C VAL A 109 -11.82 -13.15 4.60
N ILE A 110 -10.86 -14.02 4.93
CA ILE A 110 -11.09 -15.31 5.58
C ILE A 110 -10.58 -15.23 7.02
N ASP A 111 -11.03 -16.14 7.88
CA ASP A 111 -10.55 -16.29 9.25
C ASP A 111 -9.18 -17.00 9.29
N TRP A 112 -8.19 -16.36 8.67
CA TRP A 112 -6.83 -16.91 8.63
C TRP A 112 -6.17 -16.90 10.01
N GLU A 113 -6.59 -16.02 10.93
CA GLU A 113 -6.05 -16.01 12.29
C GLU A 113 -6.30 -17.34 12.99
N SER A 114 -7.53 -17.84 12.91
CA SER A 114 -7.89 -19.14 13.50
C SER A 114 -7.35 -20.32 12.71
N ILE A 115 -7.31 -20.24 11.37
CA ILE A 115 -6.83 -21.35 10.52
C ILE A 115 -5.34 -21.61 10.73
N PHE A 116 -4.54 -20.55 10.85
CA PHE A 116 -3.08 -20.65 10.94
C PHE A 116 -2.55 -20.43 12.36
N ASP A 117 -3.40 -20.16 13.35
CA ASP A 117 -2.99 -19.84 14.73
C ASP A 117 -1.98 -18.66 14.76
N VAL A 118 -2.28 -17.61 13.98
CA VAL A 118 -1.47 -16.39 13.87
C VAL A 118 -2.35 -15.19 14.17
N ARG A 119 -1.93 -14.35 15.11
CA ARG A 119 -2.64 -13.11 15.41
C ARG A 119 -2.24 -12.01 14.43
N ALA A 120 -3.22 -11.32 13.87
CA ALA A 120 -2.98 -10.17 13.01
C ALA A 120 -2.36 -9.01 13.78
N THR A 121 -1.32 -8.43 13.20
CA THR A 121 -0.68 -7.22 13.67
C THR A 121 -1.47 -6.00 13.19
N PRO A 122 -2.03 -5.17 14.08
CA PRO A 122 -2.75 -3.96 13.70
C PRO A 122 -1.86 -2.98 12.94
N LEU A 123 -2.42 -2.25 11.97
CA LEU A 123 -1.65 -1.34 11.11
C LEU A 123 -0.92 -0.22 11.88
N ARG A 124 -1.42 0.14 13.06
CA ARG A 124 -0.93 1.26 13.87
C ARG A 124 0.05 0.85 14.98
N GLU A 125 0.32 -0.43 15.13
CA GLU A 125 1.29 -0.98 16.09
C GLU A 125 2.70 -0.99 15.48
#